data_AF-A0A212DX11-F1
#
_entry.id   AF-A0A212DX11-F1
#
_cell.length_a   1.000
_cell.length_b   1.000
_cell.length_c   1.000
_cell.angle_alpha   90.00
_cell.angle_beta   90.00
_cell.angle_gamma   90.00
#
_symmetry.space_group_name_H-M   'P 1'
#
loop_
_entity.id
_entity.type
_entity.pdbx_description
1 polymer ?
#
loop_
_entity_poly.entity_id
_entity_poly.type
_entity_poly.pdbx_seq_one_letter_code
_entity_poly.pdbx_strand_id
1 'polypeptide(L)'
;MIKNNLLTMTNKNQKHVEVIVASTIPEAWEVVKRNNIATQKKNSADADYIVFFRVRLKDKKLGNSAITHIAKVRDSDNNASLKDFFEKNPDLLKYSEKHGKGWERQEYHKEYKLEELKELSEPILCRKGKGEGKRCQVKLYTTREELNRVKYLGDIKTISQL
;
A
#
# COMPACT_ATOMS: atom_id res chain seq x y z
N MET A 1 -9.31 6.87 45.80
CA MET A 1 -7.99 7.19 45.20
C MET A 1 -7.15 5.92 45.22
N ILE A 2 -7.14 5.13 44.14
CA ILE A 2 -6.09 4.14 43.84
C ILE A 2 -5.88 4.20 42.33
N LYS A 3 -4.68 4.63 41.93
CA LYS A 3 -4.19 4.68 40.55
C LYS A 3 -3.84 3.25 40.13
N ASN A 4 -4.52 2.69 39.13
CA ASN A 4 -3.99 1.54 38.41
C ASN A 4 -3.28 2.03 37.15
N ASN A 5 -2.02 2.43 37.35
CA ASN A 5 -0.99 2.39 36.33
C ASN A 5 -0.53 0.92 36.20
N LEU A 6 -0.95 0.24 35.13
CA LEU A 6 -0.27 -0.96 34.66
C LEU A 6 -0.09 -0.85 33.14
N LEU A 7 1.13 -0.41 32.84
CA LEU A 7 1.84 -0.44 31.57
C LEU A 7 1.44 -1.60 30.64
N THR A 8 1.12 -1.26 29.40
CA THR A 8 1.75 -1.93 28.25
C THR A 8 2.40 -0.85 27.38
N MET A 9 3.72 -0.77 27.50
CA MET A 9 4.55 -0.13 26.50
C MET A 9 4.47 -0.94 25.21
N THR A 10 3.80 -0.44 24.18
CA THR A 10 4.09 -0.82 22.78
C THR A 10 3.82 0.36 21.84
N ASN A 11 4.89 0.82 21.19
CA ASN A 11 4.95 1.74 20.05
C ASN A 11 4.48 3.19 20.21
N LYS A 12 5.23 3.99 20.98
CA LYS A 12 5.41 5.41 20.64
C LYS A 12 6.06 5.50 19.24
N ASN A 13 5.33 6.01 18.25
CA ASN A 13 5.75 6.43 16.89
C ASN A 13 5.22 5.62 15.68
N GLN A 14 4.11 4.87 15.76
CA GLN A 14 3.37 4.58 14.53
C GLN A 14 2.53 5.80 14.14
N LYS A 15 3.07 6.61 13.24
CA LYS A 15 2.37 7.79 12.68
C LYS A 15 1.12 7.29 11.97
N HIS A 16 -0.07 7.71 12.40
CA HIS A 16 -1.31 7.53 11.64
C HIS A 16 -1.33 8.54 10.48
N VAL A 17 -1.77 8.12 9.30
CA VAL A 17 -1.88 8.96 8.09
C VAL A 17 -3.24 8.75 7.43
N GLU A 18 -3.76 9.74 6.71
CA GLU A 18 -5.05 9.55 6.05
C GLU A 18 -4.95 8.54 4.89
N VAL A 19 -3.98 8.75 3.98
CA VAL A 19 -3.82 7.93 2.77
C VAL A 19 -2.40 7.40 2.64
N ILE A 20 -2.28 6.09 2.37
CA ILE A 20 -1.05 5.47 1.86
C ILE A 20 -1.20 5.15 0.37
N VAL A 21 -0.25 5.61 -0.44
CA VAL A 21 -0.09 5.16 -1.83
C VAL A 21 0.79 3.91 -1.86
N ALA A 22 0.19 2.76 -2.18
CA ALA A 22 0.85 1.47 -2.24
C ALA A 22 1.22 1.10 -3.68
N SER A 23 2.52 0.99 -3.96
CA SER A 23 3.00 0.41 -5.23
C SER A 23 2.66 -1.06 -5.28
N THR A 24 1.94 -1.48 -6.32
CA THR A 24 1.31 -2.80 -6.41
C THR A 24 1.64 -3.44 -7.76
N ILE A 25 2.40 -4.54 -7.72
CA ILE A 25 2.66 -5.37 -8.90
C ILE A 25 1.42 -6.18 -9.30
N PRO A 26 1.31 -6.67 -10.55
CA PRO A 26 0.14 -7.44 -10.99
C PRO A 26 -0.21 -8.62 -10.09
N GLU A 27 0.78 -9.39 -9.65
CA GLU A 27 0.58 -10.58 -8.80
C GLU A 27 0.05 -10.20 -7.41
N ALA A 28 0.55 -9.11 -6.84
CA ALA A 28 0.04 -8.58 -5.57
C ALA A 28 -1.37 -7.98 -5.74
N TRP A 29 -1.68 -7.40 -6.90
CA TRP A 29 -3.02 -6.88 -7.18
C TRP A 29 -4.08 -7.98 -7.22
N GLU A 30 -3.76 -9.15 -7.77
CA GLU A 30 -4.68 -10.30 -7.71
C GLU A 30 -4.95 -10.75 -6.27
N VAL A 31 -3.94 -10.72 -5.40
CA VAL A 31 -4.11 -11.00 -3.97
C VAL A 31 -5.02 -9.97 -3.30
N VAL A 32 -4.80 -8.68 -3.57
CA VAL A 32 -5.63 -7.59 -3.04
C VAL A 32 -7.10 -7.78 -3.43
N LYS A 33 -7.39 -8.11 -4.71
CA LYS A 33 -8.76 -8.35 -5.18
C LYS A 33 -9.42 -9.57 -4.56
N ARG A 34 -8.66 -10.66 -4.38
CA ARG A 34 -9.22 -11.92 -3.84
C ARG A 34 -9.50 -11.82 -2.33
N ASN A 35 -8.59 -11.18 -1.60
CA ASN A 35 -8.57 -11.26 -0.14
C ASN A 35 -8.96 -9.95 0.55
N ASN A 36 -9.10 -8.84 -0.19
CA ASN A 36 -9.21 -7.49 0.37
C ASN A 36 -8.12 -7.19 1.41
N ILE A 37 -6.88 -7.59 1.09
CA ILE A 37 -5.71 -7.38 1.95
C ILE A 37 -4.63 -6.66 1.16
N ALA A 38 -4.11 -5.58 1.74
CA ALA A 38 -2.89 -4.93 1.27
C ALA A 38 -1.76 -5.16 2.28
N THR A 39 -0.53 -5.33 1.79
CA THR A 39 0.63 -5.60 2.65
C THR A 39 1.66 -4.50 2.56
N GLN A 40 2.34 -4.21 3.67
CA GLN A 40 3.45 -3.26 3.77
C GLN A 40 4.50 -3.78 4.76
N LYS A 41 5.66 -3.11 4.82
CA LYS A 41 6.68 -3.39 5.84
C LYS A 41 6.09 -3.26 7.26
N LYS A 42 6.51 -4.14 8.18
CA LYS A 42 6.04 -4.21 9.58
C LYS A 42 5.78 -2.85 10.25
N ASN A 43 6.76 -1.95 10.20
CA ASN A 43 6.71 -0.65 10.89
C ASN A 43 6.04 0.45 10.07
N SER A 44 5.18 0.08 9.12
CA SER A 44 4.43 1.06 8.35
C SER A 44 3.42 1.81 9.23
N ALA A 45 3.18 3.08 8.88
CA ALA A 45 2.12 3.93 9.42
C ALA A 45 0.77 3.21 9.45
N ASP A 46 -0.11 3.53 10.40
CA ASP A 46 -1.54 3.21 10.25
C ASP A 46 -2.18 4.16 9.25
N ALA A 47 -3.28 3.73 8.63
CA ALA A 47 -3.95 4.53 7.61
C ALA A 47 -5.45 4.38 7.61
N ASP A 48 -6.15 5.44 7.20
CA ASP A 48 -7.60 5.38 6.97
C ASP A 48 -7.91 4.78 5.59
N TYR A 49 -7.05 5.02 4.60
CA TYR A 49 -7.20 4.55 3.23
C TYR A 49 -5.90 4.05 2.62
N ILE A 50 -6.02 3.03 1.76
CA ILE A 50 -4.96 2.59 0.86
C ILE A 50 -5.39 2.90 -0.57
N VAL A 51 -4.51 3.53 -1.34
CA VAL A 51 -4.66 3.65 -2.80
C VAL A 51 -3.61 2.85 -3.55
N PHE A 52 -4.01 2.25 -4.66
CA PHE A 52 -3.20 1.27 -5.38
C PHE A 52 -2.56 1.90 -6.60
N PHE A 53 -1.29 2.27 -6.47
CA PHE A 53 -0.44 2.59 -7.61
C PHE A 53 -0.03 1.29 -8.30
N ARG A 54 -0.80 0.90 -9.32
CA ARG A 54 -0.58 -0.34 -10.07
C ARG A 54 0.54 -0.14 -11.08
N VAL A 55 1.55 -1.01 -11.03
CA VAL A 55 2.68 -0.99 -11.98
C VAL A 55 2.54 -2.09 -13.02
N ARG A 56 3.23 -1.92 -14.16
CA ARG A 56 3.22 -2.86 -15.30
C ARG A 56 1.81 -3.13 -15.84
N LEU A 57 0.96 -2.10 -15.82
CA LEU A 57 -0.34 -2.16 -16.49
C LEU A 57 -0.15 -2.41 -17.99
N LYS A 58 -0.92 -3.33 -18.55
CA LYS A 58 -0.98 -3.59 -20.00
C LYS A 58 -2.18 -2.88 -20.62
N ASP A 59 -2.41 -1.63 -20.21
CA ASP A 59 -3.56 -0.84 -20.64
C ASP A 59 -3.10 0.32 -21.53
N LYS A 60 -3.64 0.40 -22.76
CA LYS A 60 -3.24 1.44 -23.72
C LYS A 60 -3.65 2.85 -23.27
N LYS A 61 -4.76 3.00 -22.53
CA LYS A 61 -5.29 4.27 -22.05
C LYS A 61 -4.57 4.73 -20.78
N LEU A 62 -4.31 3.82 -19.85
CA LEU A 62 -3.65 4.13 -18.57
C LEU A 62 -2.11 4.14 -18.66
N GLY A 63 -1.57 3.60 -19.76
CA GLY A 63 -0.14 3.36 -19.89
C GLY A 63 0.34 2.23 -18.98
N ASN A 64 1.62 2.27 -18.61
CA ASN A 64 2.26 1.18 -17.88
C ASN A 64 2.04 1.25 -16.36
N SER A 65 1.45 2.33 -15.83
CA SER A 65 1.21 2.48 -14.38
C SER A 65 0.29 3.64 -14.04
N ALA A 66 -0.61 3.45 -13.08
CA ALA A 66 -1.55 4.46 -12.61
C ALA A 66 -2.10 4.09 -11.21
N ILE A 67 -2.57 5.09 -10.45
CA ILE A 67 -3.49 4.85 -9.34
C ILE A 67 -4.88 4.71 -9.93
N THR A 68 -5.55 3.61 -9.59
CA THR A 68 -6.88 3.30 -10.16
C THR A 68 -7.92 2.96 -9.11
N HIS A 69 -7.49 2.54 -7.91
CA HIS A 69 -8.40 2.06 -6.87
C HIS A 69 -8.01 2.66 -5.51
N ILE A 70 -9.03 2.82 -4.68
CA ILE A 70 -8.94 3.19 -3.26
C ILE A 70 -9.75 2.21 -2.43
N ALA A 71 -9.29 1.93 -1.23
CA ALA A 71 -10.05 1.15 -0.26
C ALA A 71 -9.88 1.75 1.14
N LYS A 72 -10.96 1.74 1.92
CA LYS A 72 -10.92 2.12 3.33
C LYS A 72 -10.32 0.96 4.14
N VAL A 73 -9.46 1.29 5.09
CA VAL A 73 -8.89 0.32 6.03
C VAL A 73 -9.92 0.04 7.11
N ARG A 74 -10.23 -1.24 7.29
CA ARG A 74 -11.08 -1.72 8.38
C ARG A 74 -10.26 -1.98 9.65
N ASP A 75 -9.10 -2.62 9.48
CA ASP A 75 -8.24 -3.08 10.56
C ASP A 75 -6.81 -3.30 10.03
N SER A 76 -5.81 -3.24 10.92
CA SER A 76 -4.41 -3.47 10.59
C SER A 76 -3.75 -4.43 11.59
N ASP A 77 -2.91 -5.34 11.09
CA ASP A 77 -2.11 -6.26 11.91
C ASP A 77 -0.63 -6.11 11.55
N ASN A 78 0.21 -5.80 12.54
CA ASN A 78 1.65 -5.62 12.37
C ASN A 78 2.45 -6.92 12.59
N ASN A 79 1.81 -8.03 12.95
CA ASN A 79 2.46 -9.30 13.26
C ASN A 79 1.98 -10.43 12.34
N ALA A 80 1.55 -10.10 11.12
CA ALA A 80 1.21 -11.10 10.12
C ALA A 80 2.47 -11.84 9.64
N SER A 81 2.45 -13.17 9.68
CA SER A 81 3.53 -14.03 9.20
C SER A 81 3.73 -13.81 7.71
N LEU A 82 4.93 -13.40 7.31
CA LEU A 82 5.25 -13.21 5.89
C LEU A 82 5.19 -14.54 5.14
N LYS A 83 5.77 -15.60 5.72
CA LYS A 83 5.80 -16.94 5.13
C LYS A 83 4.39 -17.45 4.85
N ASP A 84 3.53 -17.45 5.85
CA ASP A 84 2.15 -17.94 5.74
C ASP A 84 1.36 -17.15 4.68
N PHE A 85 1.60 -15.83 4.59
CA PHE A 85 0.95 -14.99 3.58
C PHE A 85 1.35 -15.40 2.16
N PHE A 86 2.64 -15.67 1.91
CA PHE A 86 3.08 -16.13 0.60
C PHE A 86 2.58 -17.55 0.29
N GLU A 87 2.63 -18.48 1.25
CA GLU A 87 2.15 -19.86 1.06
C GLU A 87 0.65 -19.90 0.72
N LYS A 88 -0.16 -19.00 1.29
CA LYS A 88 -1.58 -18.84 0.97
C LYS A 88 -1.85 -18.17 -0.39
N ASN A 89 -0.83 -17.55 -0.99
CA ASN A 89 -0.95 -16.77 -2.23
C ASN A 89 0.07 -17.27 -3.28
N PRO A 90 -0.20 -18.41 -3.94
CA PRO A 90 0.79 -19.12 -4.76
C PRO A 90 1.32 -18.31 -5.95
N ASP A 91 0.50 -17.43 -6.54
CA ASP A 91 0.93 -16.54 -7.63
C ASP A 91 2.03 -15.57 -7.18
N LEU A 92 1.86 -15.02 -5.98
CA LEU A 92 2.80 -14.08 -5.38
C LEU A 92 4.05 -14.80 -4.86
N LEU A 93 3.89 -16.02 -4.32
CA LEU A 93 5.01 -16.89 -3.95
C LEU A 93 5.90 -17.21 -5.16
N LYS A 94 5.31 -17.68 -6.26
CA LYS A 94 6.03 -17.99 -7.50
C LYS A 94 6.75 -16.76 -8.06
N TYR A 95 6.12 -15.59 -7.99
CA TYR A 95 6.79 -14.33 -8.35
C TYR A 95 7.99 -14.06 -7.46
N SER A 96 7.84 -14.22 -6.14
CA SER A 96 8.94 -14.01 -5.20
C SER A 96 10.08 -15.01 -5.44
N GLU A 97 9.82 -16.29 -5.57
CA GLU A 97 10.85 -17.31 -5.86
C GLU A 97 11.68 -16.97 -7.10
N LYS A 98 11.05 -16.40 -8.13
CA LYS A 98 11.71 -16.00 -9.38
C LYS A 98 12.51 -14.69 -9.26
N HIS A 99 12.10 -13.76 -8.40
CA HIS A 99 12.62 -12.40 -8.36
C HIS A 99 13.34 -12.01 -7.05
N GLY A 100 13.35 -12.88 -6.03
CA GLY A 100 14.06 -12.70 -4.77
C GLY A 100 13.49 -13.50 -3.57
N LYS A 101 14.35 -14.14 -2.79
CA LYS A 101 13.98 -15.01 -1.66
C LYS A 101 13.77 -14.27 -0.33
N GLY A 102 12.85 -13.30 -0.30
CA GLY A 102 12.51 -12.56 0.92
C GLY A 102 11.47 -13.27 1.81
N TRP A 103 10.65 -14.13 1.22
CA TRP A 103 9.50 -14.76 1.87
C TRP A 103 9.87 -15.92 2.81
N GLU A 104 11.02 -16.56 2.60
CA GLU A 104 11.50 -17.71 3.39
C GLU A 104 11.94 -17.31 4.81
N ARG A 105 12.17 -16.01 5.06
CA ARG A 105 12.56 -15.50 6.36
C ARG A 105 11.36 -15.51 7.31
N GLN A 106 11.59 -15.87 8.58
CA GLN A 106 10.60 -15.69 9.66
C GLN A 106 10.45 -14.21 10.03
N GLU A 107 10.07 -13.40 9.05
CA GLU A 107 9.79 -11.99 9.21
C GLU A 107 8.28 -11.76 9.30
N TYR A 108 7.90 -10.65 9.93
CA TYR A 108 6.52 -10.20 10.02
C TYR A 108 6.33 -8.99 9.12
N HIS A 109 5.10 -8.81 8.65
CA HIS A 109 4.71 -7.66 7.87
C HIS A 109 3.43 -7.04 8.40
N LYS A 110 3.09 -5.87 7.85
CA LYS A 110 1.84 -5.20 8.16
C LYS A 110 0.79 -5.58 7.12
N GLU A 111 -0.31 -6.17 7.56
CA GLU A 111 -1.52 -6.40 6.76
C GLU A 111 -2.55 -5.31 7.06
N TYR A 112 -3.15 -4.76 6.01
CA TYR A 112 -4.35 -3.94 6.11
C TYR A 112 -5.51 -4.75 5.58
N LYS A 113 -6.49 -5.01 6.43
CA LYS A 113 -7.78 -5.58 6.02
C LYS A 113 -8.63 -4.44 5.48
N LEU A 114 -9.07 -4.58 4.25
CA LEU A 114 -9.75 -3.53 3.51
C LEU A 114 -11.26 -3.78 3.51
N GLU A 115 -12.02 -2.68 3.44
CA GLU A 115 -13.39 -2.71 2.97
C GLU A 115 -13.42 -2.99 1.44
N GLU A 116 -14.50 -2.61 0.76
CA GLU A 116 -14.62 -2.75 -0.69
C GLU A 116 -13.56 -1.94 -1.46
N LEU A 117 -12.98 -2.55 -2.49
CA LEU A 117 -12.13 -1.86 -3.46
C LEU A 117 -13.00 -0.99 -4.37
N LYS A 118 -12.81 0.32 -4.33
CA LYS A 118 -13.54 1.26 -5.19
C LYS A 118 -12.62 1.78 -6.28
N GLU A 119 -13.08 1.68 -7.53
CA GLU A 119 -12.41 2.31 -8.66
C GLU A 119 -12.54 3.84 -8.55
N LEU A 120 -11.46 4.56 -8.87
CA LEU A 120 -11.49 6.01 -8.94
C LEU A 120 -12.28 6.45 -10.17
N SER A 121 -13.06 7.52 -10.05
CA SER A 121 -13.79 8.10 -11.19
C SER A 121 -12.85 8.50 -12.33
N GLU A 122 -11.67 9.01 -11.98
CA GLU A 122 -10.57 9.23 -12.91
C GLU A 122 -9.27 8.64 -12.35
N PRO A 123 -8.50 7.89 -13.17
CA PRO A 123 -7.23 7.33 -12.75
C PRO A 123 -6.14 8.41 -12.67
N ILE A 124 -5.29 8.33 -11.64
CA ILE A 124 -4.14 9.24 -11.48
C ILE A 124 -2.93 8.61 -12.20
N LEU A 125 -2.46 9.25 -13.27
CA LEU A 125 -1.48 8.66 -14.18
C LEU A 125 -0.03 8.93 -13.72
N CYS A 126 0.90 8.00 -13.96
CA CYS A 126 2.34 8.33 -13.89
C CYS A 126 2.74 8.96 -15.24
N ARG A 127 3.27 10.20 -15.27
CA ARG A 127 3.67 10.83 -16.54
C ARG A 127 4.81 10.03 -17.18
N LYS A 128 4.81 9.97 -18.51
CA LYS A 128 5.93 9.43 -19.29
C LYS A 128 6.98 10.55 -19.48
N GLY A 129 8.13 10.47 -18.80
CA GLY A 129 9.20 11.47 -18.97
C GLY A 129 10.41 11.31 -18.04
N LYS A 130 11.57 11.84 -18.47
CA LYS A 130 12.87 11.75 -17.76
C LYS A 130 12.81 12.46 -16.40
N GLY A 131 12.91 11.70 -15.31
CA GLY A 131 13.10 12.21 -13.94
C GLY A 131 12.01 11.80 -12.94
N GLU A 132 10.79 11.54 -13.39
CA GLU A 132 9.65 11.23 -12.49
C GLU A 132 9.57 9.75 -12.08
N GLY A 133 10.32 8.87 -12.75
CA GLY A 133 10.39 7.43 -12.43
C GLY A 133 10.79 7.13 -10.98
N LYS A 134 11.46 8.07 -10.28
CA LYS A 134 11.80 7.93 -8.86
C LYS A 134 10.59 8.11 -7.94
N ARG A 135 9.66 9.04 -8.22
CA ARG A 135 8.45 9.21 -7.38
C ARG A 135 7.45 8.08 -7.59
N CYS A 136 7.37 7.54 -8.81
CA CYS A 136 6.58 6.34 -9.11
C CYS A 136 7.15 5.04 -8.45
N GLN A 137 8.23 5.12 -7.66
CA GLN A 137 8.80 3.96 -6.94
C GLN A 137 8.72 4.09 -5.41
N VAL A 138 8.20 5.20 -4.88
CA VAL A 138 8.26 5.49 -3.44
C VAL A 138 6.89 5.34 -2.80
N LYS A 139 6.88 4.83 -1.57
CA LYS A 139 5.70 4.84 -0.68
C LYS A 139 5.39 6.28 -0.31
N LEU A 140 4.21 6.78 -0.67
CA LEU A 140 3.79 8.15 -0.41
C LEU A 140 2.69 8.17 0.65
N TYR A 141 2.73 9.17 1.53
CA TYR A 141 1.65 9.49 2.46
C TYR A 141 1.03 10.82 2.05
N THR A 142 -0.29 10.88 1.93
CA THR A 142 -1.02 12.05 1.43
C THR A 142 -2.43 12.10 2.04
N THR A 143 -3.30 12.94 1.50
CA THR A 143 -4.71 13.11 1.90
C THR A 143 -5.66 12.75 0.76
N ARG A 144 -6.95 12.53 1.05
CA ARG A 144 -7.96 12.31 0.00
C ARG A 144 -8.17 13.56 -0.85
N GLU A 145 -8.07 14.74 -0.25
CA GLU A 145 -8.16 16.02 -0.96
C GLU A 145 -7.11 16.12 -2.05
N GLU A 146 -5.85 15.80 -1.74
CA GLU A 146 -4.77 15.81 -2.72
C GLU A 146 -5.00 14.80 -3.85
N LEU A 147 -5.48 13.60 -3.54
CA LEU A 147 -5.81 12.60 -4.56
C LEU A 147 -6.89 13.09 -5.53
N ASN A 148 -7.91 13.77 -5.02
CA ASN A 148 -9.01 14.30 -5.85
C ASN A 148 -8.58 15.49 -6.71
N ARG A 149 -7.55 16.22 -6.28
CA ARG A 149 -7.05 17.43 -6.96
C ARG A 149 -6.18 17.12 -8.18
N VAL A 150 -5.47 16.00 -8.16
CA VAL A 150 -4.36 15.75 -9.10
C VAL A 150 -4.72 14.77 -10.22
N LYS A 151 -4.20 15.05 -11.42
CA LYS A 151 -4.29 14.13 -12.57
C LYS A 151 -3.08 13.20 -12.68
N TYR A 152 -1.94 13.62 -12.14
CA TYR A 152 -0.67 12.89 -12.26
C TYR A 152 -0.04 12.63 -10.91
N LEU A 153 0.58 11.46 -10.76
CA LEU A 153 1.25 11.02 -9.54
C LEU A 153 2.35 12.01 -9.10
N GLY A 154 3.07 12.59 -10.06
CA GLY A 154 4.13 13.57 -9.80
C GLY A 154 3.65 14.85 -9.11
N ASP A 155 2.36 15.17 -9.24
CA ASP A 155 1.73 16.39 -8.73
C ASP A 155 1.14 16.22 -7.32
N ILE A 156 1.12 15.00 -6.78
CA ILE A 156 0.66 14.69 -5.41
C ILE A 156 1.64 15.30 -4.41
N LYS A 157 1.15 16.12 -3.49
CA LYS A 157 1.92 16.54 -2.31
C LYS A 157 1.91 15.45 -1.24
N THR A 158 3.07 15.19 -0.66
CA THR A 158 3.15 14.32 0.53
C THR A 158 2.77 15.11 1.79
N ILE A 159 2.47 14.41 2.88
CA ILE A 159 2.17 15.03 4.19
C ILE A 159 3.26 16.02 4.66
N SER A 160 4.53 15.82 4.27
CA SER A 160 5.63 16.75 4.62
C SER A 160 5.69 18.00 3.73
N GLN A 161 4.91 18.06 2.67
CA GLN A 161 4.83 19.15 1.69
C GLN A 161 3.50 19.91 1.75
N LEU A 162 2.58 19.45 2.61
CA LEU A 162 1.34 20.13 2.99
C LEU A 162 1.61 21.04 4.18
#